data_AF-A0A0S8AHP7-F1
#
_entry.id   AF-A0A0S8AHP7-F1
#
_cell.length_a   1.000
_cell.length_b   1.000
_cell.length_c   1.000
_cell.angle_alpha   90.00
_cell.angle_beta   90.00
_cell.angle_gamma   90.00
#
_symmetry.space_group_name_H-M   'P 1'
#
loop_
_entity.id
_entity.type
_entity.pdbx_description
1 polymer ?
#
loop_
_entity_poly.entity_id
_entity_poly.type
_entity_poly.pdbx_seq_one_letter_code
_entity_poly.pdbx_strand_id
1 'polypeptide(L)'
;MAYNSEKYREKREKVLGVKKRGLSFGTLATIVSLVIIVGLGIVVVPKSIAYFNTRHLDDAIYKLQNAETWPVEVVAGIRELAGVKGVETDTNNSRIVVIFDKSITGTPAINAFFKQKDIQTVLLNHVGHADRQKILEKEAKF
;
A
#
# COMPACT_ATOMS: atom_id res chain seq x y z
N MET A 1 -24.73 -43.47 2.28
CA MET A 1 -25.02 -43.00 0.90
C MET A 1 -25.21 -41.49 0.95
N ALA A 2 -24.41 -40.70 0.22
CA ALA A 2 -24.57 -39.25 0.17
C ALA A 2 -25.84 -38.89 -0.62
N TYR A 3 -26.63 -37.95 -0.10
CA TYR A 3 -27.86 -37.50 -0.74
C TYR A 3 -27.54 -36.75 -2.05
N ASN A 4 -28.00 -37.26 -3.20
CA ASN A 4 -27.81 -36.64 -4.51
C ASN A 4 -29.12 -35.95 -4.95
N SER A 5 -29.21 -34.65 -4.69
CA SER A 5 -30.39 -33.83 -4.98
C SER A 5 -30.76 -33.77 -6.47
N GLU A 6 -29.78 -33.87 -7.38
CA GLU A 6 -30.01 -33.84 -8.82
C GLU A 6 -30.70 -35.12 -9.31
N LYS A 7 -30.25 -36.29 -8.82
CA LYS A 7 -30.86 -37.59 -9.15
C LYS A 7 -32.35 -37.65 -8.79
N TYR A 8 -32.73 -37.11 -7.63
CA TYR A 8 -34.13 -37.07 -7.20
C TYR A 8 -34.95 -36.00 -7.94
N ARG A 9 -34.32 -34.91 -8.40
CA ARG A 9 -34.97 -33.91 -9.27
C ARG A 9 -35.30 -34.53 -10.63
N GLU A 10 -34.35 -35.18 -11.28
CA GLU A 10 -34.54 -35.83 -12.59
C GLU A 10 -35.65 -36.88 -12.55
N LYS A 11 -35.70 -37.70 -11.48
CA LYS A 11 -36.76 -38.69 -11.29
C LYS A 11 -38.15 -38.03 -11.19
N ARG A 12 -38.26 -36.92 -10.45
CA ARG A 12 -39.53 -36.17 -10.34
C ARG A 12 -39.95 -35.51 -11.65
N GLU A 13 -39.02 -34.89 -12.36
CA GLU A 13 -39.29 -34.25 -13.66
C GLU A 13 -39.71 -35.26 -14.73
N LYS A 14 -39.13 -36.48 -14.71
CA LYS A 14 -39.55 -37.58 -15.60
C LYS A 14 -40.97 -38.08 -15.31
N VAL A 15 -41.35 -38.17 -14.03
CA VAL A 15 -42.70 -38.61 -13.61
C VAL A 15 -43.75 -37.53 -13.90
N LEU A 16 -43.39 -36.25 -13.74
CA LEU A 16 -44.31 -35.12 -13.92
C LEU A 16 -44.40 -34.64 -15.37
N GLY A 17 -43.60 -35.19 -16.30
CA GLY A 17 -43.63 -34.82 -17.73
C GLY A 17 -43.17 -33.38 -18.03
N VAL A 18 -42.70 -32.64 -17.02
CA VAL A 18 -42.29 -31.23 -17.12
C VAL A 18 -40.84 -31.10 -16.68
N LYS A 19 -39.98 -30.61 -17.58
CA LYS A 19 -38.57 -30.31 -17.28
C LYS A 19 -38.44 -28.85 -16.85
N LYS A 20 -38.09 -28.58 -15.58
CA LYS A 20 -37.88 -27.20 -15.12
C LYS A 20 -36.52 -26.70 -15.62
N ARG A 21 -36.50 -25.58 -16.37
CA ARG A 21 -35.27 -24.90 -16.85
C ARG A 21 -34.57 -24.12 -15.72
N GLY A 22 -34.31 -24.76 -14.59
CA GLY A 22 -33.63 -24.14 -13.45
C GLY A 22 -32.14 -24.49 -13.43
N LEU A 23 -31.30 -23.50 -13.09
CA LEU A 23 -29.89 -23.72 -12.74
C LEU A 23 -29.80 -24.79 -11.64
N SER A 24 -28.82 -25.69 -11.73
CA SER A 24 -28.64 -26.66 -10.66
C SER A 24 -28.09 -25.98 -9.41
N PHE A 25 -28.35 -26.56 -8.24
CA PHE A 25 -27.84 -26.04 -6.98
C PHE A 25 -26.30 -25.97 -6.98
N GLY A 26 -25.63 -26.94 -7.63
CA GLY A 26 -24.18 -26.91 -7.82
C GLY A 26 -23.73 -25.67 -8.60
N THR A 27 -24.38 -25.36 -9.72
CA THR A 27 -24.05 -24.16 -10.51
C THR A 27 -24.26 -22.87 -9.70
N LEU A 28 -25.36 -22.78 -8.95
CA LEU A 28 -25.63 -21.61 -8.11
C LEU A 28 -24.60 -21.45 -6.99
N ALA A 29 -24.27 -22.55 -6.31
CA ALA A 29 -23.26 -22.55 -5.25
C ALA A 29 -21.89 -22.11 -5.78
N THR A 30 -21.47 -22.63 -6.94
CA THR A 30 -20.21 -22.23 -7.56
C THR A 30 -20.17 -20.74 -7.89
N ILE A 31 -21.25 -20.18 -8.44
CA ILE A 31 -21.34 -18.75 -8.74
C ILE A 31 -21.21 -17.92 -7.46
N VAL A 32 -21.95 -18.28 -6.41
CA VAL A 32 -21.91 -17.56 -5.13
C VAL A 32 -20.51 -17.65 -4.49
N SER A 33 -19.90 -18.83 -4.49
CA SER A 33 -18.52 -18.99 -4.01
C SER A 33 -17.53 -18.15 -4.81
N LEU A 34 -17.67 -18.07 -6.13
CA LEU A 34 -16.81 -17.24 -6.97
C LEU A 34 -16.96 -15.76 -6.62
N VAL A 35 -18.19 -15.27 -6.45
CA VAL A 35 -18.47 -13.89 -6.05
C VAL A 35 -17.84 -13.57 -4.69
N ILE A 36 -17.94 -14.48 -3.73
CA ILE A 36 -17.33 -14.30 -2.39
C ILE A 36 -15.81 -14.24 -2.50
N ILE A 37 -15.18 -15.16 -3.24
CA ILE A 37 -13.71 -15.19 -3.40
C ILE A 37 -13.20 -13.93 -4.09
N VAL A 38 -13.86 -13.52 -5.18
CA VAL A 38 -13.50 -12.29 -5.91
C VAL A 38 -13.71 -11.06 -5.03
N GLY A 39 -14.85 -10.96 -4.34
CA GLY A 39 -15.15 -9.86 -3.45
C GLY A 39 -14.14 -9.73 -2.31
N LEU A 40 -13.75 -10.85 -1.69
CA LEU A 40 -12.71 -10.88 -0.66
C LEU A 40 -11.35 -10.46 -1.24
N GLY A 41 -10.98 -10.97 -2.42
CA GLY A 41 -9.74 -10.64 -3.11
C GLY A 41 -9.58 -9.15 -3.34
N ILE A 42 -10.64 -8.48 -3.81
CA ILE A 42 -10.64 -7.02 -4.07
C ILE A 42 -10.34 -6.22 -2.79
N VAL A 43 -10.82 -6.67 -1.62
CA VAL A 43 -10.62 -5.93 -0.36
C VAL A 43 -9.27 -6.23 0.29
N VAL A 44 -8.84 -7.49 0.27
CA VAL A 44 -7.68 -7.95 1.06
C VAL A 44 -6.36 -7.74 0.31
N VAL A 45 -6.34 -7.98 -1.00
CA VAL A 45 -5.10 -7.94 -1.80
C VAL A 45 -4.46 -6.54 -1.77
N PRO A 46 -5.18 -5.43 -2.03
CA PRO A 46 -4.56 -4.10 -2.01
C PRO A 46 -3.99 -3.72 -0.64
N LYS A 47 -4.69 -4.05 0.45
CA LYS A 47 -4.24 -3.77 1.82
C LYS A 47 -2.99 -4.55 2.18
N SER A 48 -2.93 -5.81 1.76
CA SER A 48 -1.77 -6.67 2.01
C SER A 48 -0.54 -6.16 1.25
N ILE A 49 -0.70 -5.81 -0.02
CA ILE A 49 0.38 -5.22 -0.84
C ILE A 49 0.88 -3.90 -0.22
N ALA A 50 -0.04 -3.01 0.18
CA ALA A 50 0.31 -1.75 0.82
C ALA A 50 1.10 -1.99 2.12
N TYR A 51 0.68 -2.95 2.95
CA TYR A 51 1.39 -3.30 4.18
C TYR A 51 2.81 -3.81 3.92
N PHE A 52 2.98 -4.75 2.98
CA PHE A 52 4.30 -5.28 2.64
C PHE A 52 5.24 -4.21 2.06
N ASN A 53 4.71 -3.32 1.23
CA ASN A 53 5.50 -2.25 0.62
C ASN A 53 5.89 -1.15 1.61
N THR A 54 5.08 -0.88 2.64
CA THR A 54 5.30 0.25 3.56
C THR A 54 5.91 -0.14 4.91
N ARG A 55 5.87 -1.42 5.30
CA ARG A 55 6.35 -1.89 6.62
C ARG A 55 7.80 -1.51 6.93
N HIS A 56 8.64 -1.51 5.91
CA HIS A 56 10.06 -1.19 6.03
C HIS A 56 10.39 0.26 5.67
N LEU A 57 9.40 1.05 5.25
CA LEU A 57 9.60 2.44 4.88
C LEU A 57 9.42 3.35 6.08
N ASP A 58 10.41 4.20 6.28
CA ASP A 58 10.38 5.30 7.22
C ASP A 58 10.61 6.61 6.47
N ASP A 59 10.04 7.69 7.02
CA ASP A 59 10.14 9.04 6.52
C ASP A 59 10.98 9.87 7.49
N ALA A 60 12.02 10.52 6.99
CA ALA A 60 12.79 11.51 7.73
C ALA A 60 12.57 12.90 7.13
N ILE A 61 12.13 13.83 7.98
CA ILE A 61 11.80 15.20 7.59
C ILE A 61 12.97 16.10 7.98
N TYR A 62 13.59 16.74 7.00
CA TYR A 62 14.69 17.67 7.21
C TYR A 62 14.32 19.09 6.81
N LYS A 63 14.92 20.05 7.50
CA LYS A 63 14.89 21.47 7.16
C LYS A 63 16.31 22.01 7.06
N LEU A 64 16.55 22.92 6.13
CA LEU A 64 17.81 23.67 6.04
C LEU A 64 17.92 24.68 7.18
N GLN A 65 19.11 24.81 7.77
CA GLN A 65 19.34 25.83 8.81
C GLN A 65 19.41 27.25 8.24
N ASN A 66 20.09 27.41 7.09
CA ASN A 66 20.52 28.72 6.60
C ASN A 66 19.92 29.10 5.24
N ALA A 67 19.01 28.30 4.69
CA ALA A 67 18.45 28.51 3.36
C ALA A 67 16.95 28.21 3.33
N GLU A 68 16.21 28.96 2.51
CA GLU A 68 14.76 28.82 2.38
C GLU A 68 14.36 27.70 1.42
N THR A 69 15.25 27.34 0.47
CA THR A 69 14.98 26.39 -0.60
C THR A 69 16.08 25.34 -0.74
N TRP A 70 15.67 24.09 -0.95
CA TRP A 70 16.59 22.98 -1.19
C TRP A 70 17.21 23.04 -2.58
N PRO A 71 18.56 22.97 -2.71
CA PRO A 71 19.20 22.88 -4.02
C PRO A 71 18.80 21.60 -4.75
N VAL A 72 18.49 21.71 -6.05
CA VAL A 72 18.02 20.58 -6.87
C VAL A 72 19.03 19.45 -6.93
N GLU A 73 20.33 19.77 -6.98
CA GLU A 73 21.42 18.79 -6.98
C GLU A 73 21.46 17.95 -5.71
N VAL A 74 21.09 18.54 -4.58
CA VAL A 74 21.07 17.86 -3.29
C VAL A 74 19.88 16.91 -3.23
N VAL A 75 18.71 17.35 -3.69
CA VAL A 75 17.52 16.50 -3.80
C VAL A 75 17.77 15.31 -4.74
N ALA A 76 18.42 15.55 -5.89
CA ALA A 76 18.80 14.51 -6.82
C ALA A 76 19.81 13.52 -6.19
N GLY A 77 20.85 14.03 -5.52
CA GLY A 77 21.85 13.18 -4.87
C GLY A 77 21.29 12.32 -3.74
N ILE A 78 20.32 12.81 -2.97
CA ILE A 78 19.65 11.99 -1.94
C ILE A 78 18.87 10.84 -2.59
N ARG A 79 18.20 11.07 -3.72
CA ARG A 79 17.44 10.03 -4.43
C ARG A 79 18.31 8.87 -4.92
N GLU A 80 19.60 9.14 -5.15
CA GLU A 80 20.56 8.13 -5.59
C GLU A 80 21.16 7.32 -4.42
N LEU A 81 20.92 7.71 -3.17
CA LEU A 81 21.42 6.96 -2.02
C LEU A 81 20.78 5.58 -1.94
N ALA A 82 21.61 4.57 -1.64
CA ALA A 82 21.15 3.21 -1.43
C ALA A 82 20.06 3.18 -0.34
N GLY A 83 18.94 2.52 -0.64
CA GLY A 83 17.81 2.38 0.28
C GLY A 83 16.82 3.55 0.26
N VAL A 84 17.13 4.69 -0.37
CA VAL A 84 16.15 5.76 -0.57
C VAL A 84 15.16 5.35 -1.66
N LYS A 85 13.86 5.54 -1.39
CA LYS A 85 12.76 5.20 -2.30
C LYS A 85 12.10 6.44 -2.89
N GLY A 86 12.16 7.57 -2.19
CA GLY A 86 11.56 8.81 -2.64
C GLY A 86 12.09 10.00 -1.86
N VAL A 87 12.01 11.17 -2.49
CA VAL A 87 12.25 12.45 -1.84
C VAL A 87 11.15 13.41 -2.28
N GLU A 88 10.37 13.87 -1.31
CA GLU A 88 9.31 14.86 -1.47
C GLU A 88 9.77 16.20 -0.91
N THR A 89 9.41 17.29 -1.58
CA THR A 89 9.56 18.65 -1.05
C THR A 89 8.20 19.20 -0.67
N ASP A 90 8.15 20.00 0.39
CA ASP A 90 6.96 20.76 0.75
C ASP A 90 6.66 21.85 -0.30
N THR A 91 5.44 22.40 -0.34
CA THR A 91 5.00 23.42 -1.32
C THR A 91 5.91 24.66 -1.33
N ASN A 92 6.45 25.01 -0.17
CA ASN A 92 7.38 26.12 0.00
C ASN A 92 8.86 25.73 -0.17
N ASN A 93 9.15 24.48 -0.55
CA ASN A 93 10.50 23.91 -0.71
C ASN A 93 11.44 24.13 0.49
N SER A 94 10.88 24.36 1.68
CA SER A 94 11.66 24.61 2.91
C SER A 94 12.01 23.33 3.66
N ARG A 95 11.21 22.28 3.44
CA ARG A 95 11.36 20.97 4.06
C ARG A 95 11.46 19.90 2.97
N ILE A 96 12.31 18.91 3.22
CA ILE A 96 12.32 17.67 2.45
C ILE A 96 11.85 16.53 3.33
N VAL A 97 11.14 15.60 2.73
CA VAL A 97 10.81 14.31 3.31
C VAL A 97 11.56 13.27 2.52
N VAL A 98 12.47 12.57 3.19
CA VAL A 98 13.24 11.46 2.61
C VAL A 98 12.55 10.17 3.02
N ILE A 99 12.03 9.44 2.05
CA ILE A 99 11.38 8.14 2.23
C ILE A 99 12.43 7.08 1.96
N PHE A 100 12.72 6.24 2.95
CA PHE A 100 13.79 5.25 2.84
C PHE A 100 13.43 3.92 3.49
N ASP A 101 14.05 2.86 2.98
CA ASP A 101 13.96 1.52 3.55
C ASP A 101 14.93 1.39 4.73
N LYS A 102 14.37 1.26 5.93
CA LYS A 102 15.15 1.17 7.18
C LYS A 102 15.97 -0.11 7.31
N SER A 103 15.73 -1.11 6.46
CA SER A 103 16.56 -2.32 6.42
C SER A 103 17.86 -2.13 5.63
N ILE A 104 17.92 -1.08 4.78
CA ILE A 104 19.06 -0.80 3.89
C ILE A 104 19.81 0.45 4.33
N THR A 105 19.08 1.50 4.74
CA THR A 105 19.67 2.80 5.07
C THR A 105 18.94 3.45 6.25
N GLY A 106 19.48 4.56 6.74
CA GLY A 106 18.93 5.25 7.90
C GLY A 106 19.32 6.72 7.95
N THR A 107 18.74 7.44 8.91
CA THR A 107 19.07 8.85 9.17
C THR A 107 20.57 9.10 9.38
N PRO A 108 21.41 8.20 9.95
CA PRO A 108 22.84 8.44 10.03
C PRO A 108 23.53 8.52 8.66
N ALA A 109 23.14 7.68 7.70
CA ALA A 109 23.71 7.68 6.35
C ALA A 109 23.29 8.92 5.56
N ILE A 110 22.01 9.31 5.70
CA ILE A 110 21.48 10.54 5.09
C ILE A 110 22.18 11.77 5.69
N ASN A 111 22.39 11.81 7.01
CA ASN A 111 23.13 12.88 7.67
C ASN A 111 24.60 12.93 7.25
N ALA A 112 25.23 11.78 7.02
CA ALA A 112 26.60 11.72 6.49
C ALA A 112 26.67 12.32 5.08
N PHE A 113 25.69 12.06 4.21
CA PHE A 113 25.58 12.69 2.90
C PHE A 113 25.49 14.22 3.01
N PHE A 114 24.64 14.75 3.91
CA PHE A 114 24.55 16.20 4.12
C PHE A 114 25.88 16.81 4.58
N LYS A 115 26.57 16.16 5.50
CA LYS A 115 27.90 16.58 5.97
C LYS A 115 28.93 16.57 4.84
N GLN A 116 28.92 15.56 3.98
CA GLN A 116 29.84 15.48 2.83
C GLN A 116 29.64 16.63 1.84
N LYS A 117 28.39 17.11 1.69
CA LYS A 117 28.04 18.23 0.81
C LYS A 117 28.12 19.60 1.49
N ASP A 118 28.61 19.66 2.74
CA ASP A 118 28.68 20.87 3.57
C ASP A 118 27.31 21.57 3.77
N ILE A 119 26.26 20.78 3.94
CA ILE A 119 24.89 21.27 4.10
C ILE A 119 24.45 21.13 5.54
N GLN A 120 24.10 22.26 6.15
CA GLN A 120 23.57 22.29 7.51
C GLN A 120 22.07 22.04 7.52
N THR A 121 21.68 20.90 8.09
CA THR A 121 20.30 20.44 8.16
C THR A 121 19.89 20.18 9.61
N VAL A 122 18.58 20.25 9.87
CA VAL A 122 17.96 19.84 11.12
C VAL A 122 16.97 18.73 10.80
N LEU A 123 17.10 17.60 11.49
CA LEU A 123 16.07 16.56 11.48
C LEU A 123 14.90 17.05 12.33
N LEU A 124 13.77 17.32 11.69
CA LEU A 124 12.55 17.76 12.36
C LEU A 124 11.77 16.58 12.94
N ASN A 125 11.68 15.49 12.19
CA ASN A 125 10.94 14.30 12.60
C ASN A 125 11.44 13.05 11.87
N HIS A 126 11.28 11.90 12.50
CA HIS A 126 11.47 10.58 11.91
C HIS A 126 10.27 9.71 12.32
N VAL A 127 9.50 9.26 11.33
CA VAL A 127 8.25 8.52 11.55
C VAL A 127 8.11 7.41 10.51
N GLY A 128 7.41 6.33 10.83
CA GLY A 128 7.08 5.29 9.85
C GLY A 128 6.23 5.85 8.71
N HIS A 129 6.53 5.46 7.47
CA HIS A 129 5.85 5.98 6.27
C HIS A 129 4.33 5.76 6.32
N ALA A 130 3.91 4.55 6.72
CA ALA A 130 2.50 4.20 6.84
C ALA A 130 1.75 5.05 7.89
N ASP A 131 2.42 5.47 8.96
CA ASP A 131 1.78 6.31 9.98
C ASP A 131 1.71 7.76 9.54
N ARG A 132 2.72 8.26 8.80
CA ARG A 132 2.64 9.58 8.16
C ARG A 132 1.48 9.64 7.16
N GLN A 133 1.31 8.62 6.30
CA GLN A 133 0.18 8.58 5.37
C GLN A 133 -1.17 8.66 6.10
N LYS A 134 -1.34 7.93 7.21
CA LYS A 134 -2.56 8.02 8.03
C LYS A 134 -2.78 9.40 8.64
N ILE A 135 -1.71 10.10 9.02
CA ILE A 135 -1.79 11.46 9.55
C ILE A 135 -2.25 12.41 8.45
N LEU A 136 -1.62 12.35 7.27
CA LEU A 136 -1.99 13.18 6.12
C LEU A 136 -3.43 12.93 5.65
N GLU A 137 -3.88 11.68 5.62
CA GLU A 137 -5.27 11.33 5.30
C GLU A 137 -6.28 11.87 6.32
N LYS A 138 -5.90 11.97 7.60
CA LYS A 138 -6.74 12.59 8.62
C LYS A 138 -6.78 14.10 8.43
N GLU A 139 -5.63 14.72 8.22
CA GLU A 139 -5.51 16.17 8.00
C GLU A 139 -6.28 16.62 6.77
N ALA A 140 -6.26 15.85 5.68
CA ALA A 140 -6.99 16.16 4.44
C ALA A 140 -8.53 16.05 4.54
N LYS A 141 -9.05 15.45 5.64
CA LYS A 141 -10.50 15.32 5.88
C LYS A 141 -11.08 16.49 6.69
N PHE A 142 -10.22 17.36 7.22
CA PHE A 142 -10.58 18.58 7.94
C PHE A 142 -10.29 19.80 7.08
#